data_AF-A0A8T5RZW2-F1
#
_entry.id   AF-A0A8T5RZW2-F1
#
_cell.length_a   1.000
_cell.length_b   1.000
_cell.length_c   1.000
_cell.angle_alpha   90.00
_cell.angle_beta   90.00
_cell.angle_gamma   90.00
#
_symmetry.space_group_name_H-M   'P 1'
#
loop_
_entity.id
_entity.type
_entity.pdbx_description
1 polymer ?
#
loop_
_entity_poly.entity_id
_entity_poly.type
_entity_poly.pdbx_seq_one_letter_code
_entity_poly.pdbx_strand_id
1 'polypeptide(L)'
;MNFIFCPSCAGELTSVALEEIITEDNSDSREVFNGTNKKQEEIITEVNNDSSEVFNKTNKKTYPSNVLHRNSSDVLNRINNISAVIGPIPHFRRNTTFTKILTKHSSPFYLPDRKQDVDNVDIKKGLLVCGECGHWYPVSNFVPELLPDHLRDWEKDVKFLSEFSESLPKKLYKKLVKIVKSFRRESNKIIDEAQDYKKAEISIKDKITDEDFFEPGYSSPFNEDDPEFTQNLIKRFSLVLPLLELKEHQTVLDVGSGYSWTTEWLLKMGFEPIGVDICRTYIDIGIERMGDIRPHLIVADVENLPIKDTCLDSILCYDSFHHVPNRESAMAHFFRALREDGLVALAEPGKEHEQAQVSMEVMEKYGILEKGIETEDIKAYCEELNFMPPEQYFMLKIHQREQGKVLTPKFIKSHSLVECNIFVIRKNSEEKEGGN
;
A
#
# COMPACT_ATOMS: atom_id res chain seq x y z
N MET A 1 3.54 7.12 8.78
CA MET A 1 3.77 8.53 8.37
C MET A 1 5.25 8.89 8.11
N ASN A 2 6.24 8.22 8.69
CA ASN A 2 7.64 8.70 8.57
C ASN A 2 8.31 8.41 7.23
N PHE A 3 7.72 7.52 6.45
CA PHE A 3 8.19 7.09 5.14
C PHE A 3 7.51 7.86 3.98
N ILE A 4 6.57 8.76 4.24
CA ILE A 4 5.90 9.55 3.19
C ILE A 4 6.41 10.99 3.10
N PHE A 5 6.28 11.59 1.91
CA PHE A 5 6.52 13.02 1.66
C PHE A 5 5.42 13.63 0.78
N CYS A 6 5.47 14.93 0.53
CA CYS A 6 4.53 15.64 -0.35
C CYS A 6 4.75 15.29 -1.83
N PRO A 7 3.80 14.62 -2.53
CA PRO A 7 3.94 14.28 -3.95
C PRO A 7 4.23 15.47 -4.87
N SER A 8 3.85 16.69 -4.49
CA SER A 8 4.00 17.87 -5.34
C SER A 8 5.40 18.51 -5.30
N CYS A 9 6.20 18.25 -4.27
CA CYS A 9 7.52 18.90 -4.15
C CYS A 9 8.59 18.08 -3.42
N ALA A 10 8.30 16.83 -3.05
CA ALA A 10 9.14 15.99 -2.19
C ALA A 10 9.50 16.64 -0.84
N GLY A 11 8.67 17.57 -0.36
CA GLY A 11 8.83 18.24 0.93
C GLY A 11 8.24 17.40 2.07
N GLU A 12 8.73 17.64 3.29
CA GLU A 12 8.21 16.98 4.49
C GLU A 12 6.77 17.41 4.81
N LEU A 13 6.01 16.48 5.41
CA LEU A 13 4.61 16.69 5.80
C LEU A 13 4.49 16.79 7.32
N THR A 14 3.68 17.73 7.79
CA THR A 14 3.23 17.80 9.19
C THR A 14 1.75 17.48 9.29
N SER A 15 1.35 16.81 10.35
CA SER A 15 -0.04 16.51 10.70
C SER A 15 -0.76 17.76 11.23
N VAL A 16 -2.04 17.93 10.87
CA VAL A 16 -2.89 19.07 11.23
C VAL A 16 -4.34 18.61 11.43
N ALA A 17 -5.04 19.18 12.43
CA ALA A 17 -6.44 18.97 12.77
C ALA A 17 -6.80 17.48 12.93
N LEU A 18 -6.25 16.87 13.97
CA LEU A 18 -6.25 15.42 14.12
C LEU A 18 -7.37 14.94 15.03
N GLU A 19 -8.05 13.89 14.58
CA GLU A 19 -8.82 12.98 15.42
C GLU A 19 -7.95 11.72 15.60
N GLU A 20 -7.36 11.59 16.79
CA GLU A 20 -6.48 10.47 17.15
C GLU A 20 -7.26 9.41 17.93
N ILE A 21 -6.90 8.13 17.73
CA ILE A 21 -7.36 7.03 18.57
C ILE A 21 -6.17 6.51 19.36
N ILE A 22 -6.35 6.42 20.67
CA ILE A 22 -5.45 5.68 21.56
C ILE A 22 -5.93 4.25 21.58
N THR A 23 -5.14 3.29 21.09
CA THR A 23 -5.42 1.87 21.30
C THR A 23 -5.01 1.55 22.74
N GLU A 24 -5.97 1.58 23.67
CA GLU A 24 -5.72 1.06 25.01
C GLU A 24 -5.35 -0.42 24.89
N ASP A 25 -4.35 -0.87 25.66
CA ASP A 25 -4.04 -2.30 25.84
C ASP A 25 -5.37 -3.01 26.18
N ASN A 26 -5.82 -3.93 25.32
CA ASN A 26 -7.03 -4.72 25.53
C ASN A 26 -6.87 -5.67 26.73
N SER A 27 -6.89 -5.12 27.94
CA SER A 27 -7.11 -5.88 29.17
C SER A 27 -8.59 -6.03 29.53
N ASP A 28 -9.48 -5.24 28.92
CA ASP A 28 -10.91 -5.17 29.29
C ASP A 28 -11.91 -5.39 28.14
N SER A 29 -11.53 -6.00 27.02
CA SER A 29 -12.51 -6.50 26.03
C SER A 29 -13.07 -7.87 26.44
N ARG A 30 -13.74 -7.93 27.60
CA ARG A 30 -14.67 -9.00 27.96
C ARG A 30 -16.05 -8.40 28.16
N GLU A 31 -16.65 -7.93 27.09
CA GLU A 31 -18.10 -7.90 26.92
C GLU A 31 -18.39 -7.46 25.49
N VAL A 32 -19.42 -8.06 24.89
CA VAL A 32 -19.94 -7.78 23.53
C VAL A 32 -19.21 -8.49 22.38
N PHE A 33 -19.43 -9.79 22.23
CA PHE A 33 -19.69 -10.45 20.93
C PHE A 33 -20.42 -11.78 21.17
N ASN A 34 -21.66 -11.70 21.67
CA ASN A 34 -22.64 -12.78 21.52
C ASN A 34 -23.59 -12.37 20.39
N GLY A 35 -23.12 -12.59 19.16
CA GLY A 35 -23.88 -12.38 17.92
C GLY A 35 -23.59 -13.54 16.97
N THR A 36 -23.96 -14.74 17.38
CA THR A 36 -23.86 -15.97 16.59
C THR A 36 -24.67 -15.83 15.29
N ASN A 37 -23.99 -15.91 14.14
CA ASN A 37 -24.60 -16.17 12.85
C ASN A 37 -24.95 -17.67 12.78
N LYS A 38 -26.24 -17.97 12.85
CA LYS A 38 -26.80 -19.27 13.23
C LYS A 38 -26.79 -20.35 12.12
N LYS A 39 -25.77 -20.39 11.27
CA LYS A 39 -25.73 -21.31 10.10
C LYS A 39 -24.39 -22.02 9.81
N GLN A 40 -23.38 -21.90 10.67
CA GLN A 40 -22.10 -22.61 10.49
C GLN A 40 -21.76 -23.65 11.59
N GLU A 41 -22.68 -23.92 12.53
CA GLU A 41 -22.41 -24.84 13.67
C GLU A 41 -22.99 -26.26 13.54
N GLU A 42 -23.47 -26.71 12.38
CA GLU A 42 -24.04 -28.06 12.24
C GLU A 42 -23.11 -29.14 11.64
N ILE A 43 -21.82 -28.85 11.46
CA ILE A 43 -20.86 -29.88 11.02
C ILE A 43 -19.58 -29.75 11.83
N ILE A 44 -19.60 -30.20 13.08
CA ILE A 44 -18.51 -30.90 13.81
C ILE A 44 -19.16 -31.34 15.14
N THR A 45 -19.83 -32.48 15.11
CA THR A 45 -20.08 -33.28 16.31
C THR A 45 -19.79 -34.73 15.93
N GLU A 46 -19.22 -35.47 16.88
CA GLU A 46 -18.78 -36.87 16.76
C GLU A 46 -17.37 -37.11 16.20
N VAL A 47 -16.33 -36.74 16.96
CA VAL A 47 -15.32 -37.73 17.40
C VAL A 47 -14.86 -37.35 18.82
N ASN A 48 -14.83 -38.36 19.67
CA ASN A 48 -14.75 -38.33 21.13
C ASN A 48 -13.41 -37.86 21.74
N ASN A 49 -13.54 -37.20 22.89
CA ASN A 49 -12.81 -37.37 24.16
C ASN A 49 -11.44 -38.05 24.12
N ASP A 50 -10.37 -37.26 24.22
CA ASP A 50 -9.25 -37.42 25.18
C ASP A 50 -8.15 -36.43 24.85
N SER A 51 -8.14 -35.23 25.46
CA SER A 51 -6.97 -34.32 25.54
C SER A 51 -7.23 -33.01 26.32
N SER A 52 -8.04 -33.06 27.39
CA SER A 52 -8.38 -31.90 28.22
C SER A 52 -7.27 -31.41 29.18
N GLU A 53 -5.99 -31.76 28.96
CA GLU A 53 -4.87 -31.26 29.77
C GLU A 53 -3.71 -30.60 28.99
N VAL A 54 -3.83 -30.42 27.66
CA VAL A 54 -2.76 -29.77 26.87
C VAL A 54 -3.14 -28.38 26.31
N PHE A 55 -4.41 -27.95 26.43
CA PHE A 55 -4.90 -26.71 25.83
C PHE A 55 -4.93 -25.45 26.73
N ASN A 56 -4.42 -25.51 27.97
CA ASN A 56 -4.36 -24.33 28.86
C ASN A 56 -3.00 -23.59 28.85
N LYS A 57 -2.28 -23.67 27.73
CA LYS A 57 -1.15 -22.78 27.41
C LYS A 57 -1.26 -22.26 25.97
N THR A 58 -2.44 -21.84 25.54
CA THR A 58 -2.54 -20.97 24.37
C THR A 58 -2.14 -19.57 24.80
N ASN A 59 -0.91 -19.20 24.44
CA ASN A 59 -0.41 -17.84 24.40
C ASN A 59 -1.55 -16.90 23.98
N LYS A 60 -1.78 -15.85 24.76
CA LYS A 60 -2.40 -14.61 24.25
C LYS A 60 -1.58 -14.21 23.02
N LYS A 61 -2.01 -14.60 21.81
CA LYS A 61 -1.45 -14.05 20.58
C LYS A 61 -2.04 -12.65 20.48
N THR A 62 -1.38 -11.71 21.13
CA THR A 62 -1.38 -10.32 20.68
C THR A 62 -0.88 -10.35 19.25
N TYR A 63 -1.75 -10.02 18.29
CA TYR A 63 -1.28 -9.69 16.95
C TYR A 63 -0.25 -8.57 17.09
N PRO A 64 0.83 -8.55 16.28
CA PRO A 64 1.74 -7.44 16.30
C PRO A 64 0.92 -6.16 16.05
N SER A 65 0.79 -5.32 17.08
CA SER A 65 0.51 -3.90 16.89
C SER A 65 1.63 -3.35 16.00
N ASN A 66 1.41 -2.21 15.35
CA ASN A 66 2.34 -1.59 14.40
C ASN A 66 3.70 -1.25 15.03
N VAL A 67 4.52 -2.26 15.30
CA VAL A 67 5.88 -2.07 15.78
C VAL A 67 6.70 -1.79 14.54
N LEU A 68 6.80 -0.51 14.18
CA LEU A 68 7.97 -0.04 13.48
C LEU A 68 9.15 -0.36 14.40
N HIS A 69 9.90 -1.43 14.09
CA HIS A 69 11.12 -1.82 14.77
C HIS A 69 12.26 -0.85 14.40
N ARG A 70 12.02 0.46 14.52
CA ARG A 70 13.02 1.50 14.35
C ARG A 70 13.07 2.33 15.61
N ASN A 71 14.10 2.05 16.44
CA ASN A 71 14.63 2.95 17.45
C ASN A 71 15.27 4.21 16.80
N SER A 72 14.62 4.85 15.83
CA SER A 72 15.13 6.12 15.31
C SER A 72 14.48 7.25 16.09
N SER A 73 15.32 8.13 16.65
CA SER A 73 14.92 9.41 17.25
C SER A 73 13.98 10.22 16.34
N ASP A 74 14.06 10.00 15.02
CA ASP A 74 13.24 10.67 14.01
C ASP A 74 11.76 10.29 14.05
N VAL A 75 11.42 9.08 14.51
CA VAL A 75 10.02 8.64 14.66
C VAL A 75 9.37 9.35 15.85
N LEU A 76 10.08 9.42 16.98
CA LEU A 76 9.61 10.07 18.20
C LEU A 76 9.37 11.57 18.00
N ASN A 77 10.18 12.21 17.15
CA ASN A 77 10.06 13.64 16.84
C ASN A 77 8.83 14.03 16.00
N ARG A 78 7.96 13.07 15.63
CA ARG A 78 6.77 13.30 14.80
C ARG A 78 5.46 12.91 15.47
N ILE A 79 5.50 12.46 16.72
CA ILE A 79 4.30 12.09 17.49
C ILE A 79 3.65 13.36 18.02
N ASN A 80 2.34 13.51 17.80
CA ASN A 80 1.60 14.66 18.30
C ASN A 80 1.30 14.50 19.78
N ASN A 81 1.17 15.63 20.46
CA ASN A 81 0.50 15.63 21.76
C ASN A 81 -1.00 15.42 21.53
N ILE A 82 -1.63 14.61 22.39
CA ILE A 82 -3.08 14.43 22.40
C ILE A 82 -3.75 15.81 22.50
N SER A 83 -4.69 16.11 21.60
CA SER A 83 -5.37 17.42 21.45
C SER A 83 -4.59 18.52 20.72
N ALA A 84 -3.38 18.25 20.20
CA ALA A 84 -2.66 19.22 19.39
C ALA A 84 -3.36 19.46 18.04
N VAL A 85 -3.59 20.72 17.70
CA VAL A 85 -4.16 21.09 16.40
C VAL A 85 -3.15 20.96 15.27
N ILE A 86 -1.86 21.15 15.56
CA ILE A 86 -0.78 20.98 14.59
C ILE A 86 0.31 20.18 15.27
N GLY A 87 0.76 19.13 14.58
CA GLY A 87 1.83 18.27 15.01
C GLY A 87 3.20 18.95 15.06
N PRO A 88 4.23 18.18 15.44
CA PRO A 88 5.60 18.64 15.41
C PRO A 88 6.01 19.05 14.00
N ILE A 89 6.66 20.19 13.88
CA ILE A 89 7.11 20.70 12.58
C ILE A 89 8.37 19.95 12.15
N PRO A 90 8.35 19.25 11.00
CA PRO A 90 9.56 18.66 10.45
C PRO A 90 10.48 19.75 9.90
N HIS A 91 11.72 19.38 9.57
CA HIS A 91 12.65 20.29 8.92
C HIS A 91 12.17 20.62 7.49
N PHE A 92 11.56 21.79 7.30
CA PHE A 92 11.24 22.32 5.97
C PHE A 92 12.48 22.93 5.32
N ARG A 93 12.73 22.64 4.04
CA ARG A 93 13.85 23.18 3.28
C ARG A 93 13.68 24.67 2.94
N ARG A 94 12.45 25.20 3.03
CA ARG A 94 12.10 26.58 2.68
C ARG A 94 11.31 27.25 3.80
N ASN A 95 11.70 28.47 4.18
CA ASN A 95 10.96 29.29 5.14
C ASN A 95 9.96 30.19 4.40
N THR A 96 8.69 29.79 4.38
CA THR A 96 7.59 30.54 3.76
C THR A 96 6.69 31.20 4.81
N THR A 97 5.86 32.17 4.40
CA THR A 97 4.78 32.68 5.26
C THR A 97 3.84 31.58 5.74
N PHE A 98 3.76 30.44 5.03
CA PHE A 98 2.98 29.29 5.48
C PHE A 98 3.69 28.52 6.60
N THR A 99 4.98 28.21 6.43
CA THR A 99 5.78 27.59 7.50
C THR A 99 5.70 28.39 8.80
N LYS A 100 5.80 29.72 8.76
CA LYS A 100 5.65 30.59 9.94
C LYS A 100 4.29 30.47 10.62
N ILE A 101 3.21 30.21 9.88
CA ILE A 101 1.87 29.99 10.46
C ILE A 101 1.82 28.62 11.13
N LEU A 102 2.34 27.58 10.47
CA LEU A 102 2.39 26.22 11.02
C LEU A 102 3.23 26.20 12.32
N THR A 103 4.45 26.74 12.29
CA THR A 103 5.34 26.82 13.46
C THR A 103 4.77 27.62 14.61
N LYS A 104 3.97 28.67 14.35
CA LYS A 104 3.33 29.45 15.42
C LYS A 104 2.29 28.64 16.20
N HIS A 105 1.66 27.68 15.54
CA HIS A 105 0.52 26.92 16.07
C HIS A 105 0.86 25.45 16.35
N SER A 106 2.11 25.03 16.11
CA SER A 106 2.59 23.67 16.35
C SER A 106 2.83 23.40 17.82
N SER A 107 2.55 22.17 18.22
CA SER A 107 2.98 21.63 19.51
C SER A 107 4.37 20.97 19.39
N PRO A 108 5.15 20.91 20.48
CA PRO A 108 6.32 20.04 20.52
C PRO A 108 5.91 18.59 20.29
N PHE A 109 6.89 17.74 19.95
CA PHE A 109 6.66 16.30 19.88
C PHE A 109 6.36 15.72 21.25
N TYR A 110 5.50 14.72 21.26
CA TYR A 110 5.23 13.93 22.44
C TYR A 110 6.39 12.96 22.68
N LEU A 111 6.98 13.03 23.87
CA LEU A 111 7.94 12.05 24.36
C LEU A 111 7.19 11.12 25.31
N PRO A 112 6.92 9.87 24.90
CA PRO A 112 6.29 8.93 25.79
C PRO A 112 7.25 8.45 26.88
N ASP A 113 6.71 8.20 28.07
CA ASP A 113 7.45 7.63 29.20
C ASP A 113 7.79 6.15 28.98
N ARG A 114 7.00 5.43 28.14
CA ARG A 114 7.27 4.04 27.74
C ARG A 114 7.15 3.88 26.23
N LYS A 115 7.98 3.00 25.64
CA LYS A 115 7.96 2.72 24.18
C LYS A 115 6.57 2.26 23.68
N GLN A 116 5.83 1.52 24.50
CA GLN A 116 4.46 1.08 24.22
C GLN A 116 3.45 2.23 24.05
N ASP A 117 3.71 3.41 24.61
CA ASP A 117 2.80 4.56 24.46
C ASP A 117 2.91 5.22 23.06
N VAL A 118 3.98 4.92 22.29
CA VAL A 118 4.14 5.32 20.87
C VAL A 118 3.28 4.46 19.95
N ASP A 119 3.28 3.15 20.21
CA ASP A 119 2.65 2.13 19.36
C ASP A 119 1.11 2.18 19.46
N ASN A 120 0.59 3.02 20.37
CA ASN A 120 -0.82 3.10 20.71
C ASN A 120 -1.54 4.34 20.15
N VAL A 121 -0.90 5.21 19.36
CA VAL A 121 -1.57 6.43 18.84
C VAL A 121 -1.63 6.40 17.32
N ASP A 122 -2.85 6.22 16.79
CA ASP A 122 -3.14 6.27 15.37
C ASP A 122 -3.95 7.53 15.00
N ILE A 123 -3.61 8.17 13.88
CA ILE A 123 -4.40 9.28 13.33
C ILE A 123 -5.57 8.67 12.55
N LYS A 124 -6.75 8.64 13.16
CA LYS A 124 -7.99 8.20 12.48
C LYS A 124 -8.35 9.15 11.34
N LYS A 125 -8.23 10.45 11.59
CA LYS A 125 -8.66 11.48 10.65
C LYS A 125 -7.84 12.75 10.83
N GLY A 126 -7.58 13.45 9.74
CA GLY A 126 -6.89 14.74 9.79
C GLY A 126 -6.32 15.17 8.45
N LEU A 127 -5.32 16.05 8.48
CA LEU A 127 -4.65 16.58 7.30
C LEU A 127 -3.14 16.38 7.43
N LEU A 128 -2.49 15.96 6.35
CA LEU A 128 -1.05 16.08 6.15
C LEU A 128 -0.78 17.33 5.34
N VAL A 129 0.10 18.20 5.80
CA VAL A 129 0.33 19.53 5.22
C VAL A 129 1.81 19.73 4.93
N CYS A 130 2.13 20.12 3.70
CA CYS A 130 3.48 20.53 3.32
C CYS A 130 3.70 22.01 3.62
N GLY A 131 4.70 22.32 4.43
CA GLY A 131 5.06 23.71 4.74
C GLY A 131 5.67 24.48 3.55
N GLU A 132 6.29 23.75 2.60
CA GLU A 132 7.05 24.33 1.49
C GLU A 132 6.14 24.82 0.35
N CYS A 133 5.26 23.96 -0.16
CA CYS A 133 4.33 24.29 -1.25
C CYS A 133 2.92 24.65 -0.75
N GLY A 134 2.56 24.24 0.46
CA GLY A 134 1.23 24.45 1.02
C GLY A 134 0.19 23.38 0.64
N HIS A 135 0.53 22.42 -0.23
CA HIS A 135 -0.32 21.26 -0.49
C HIS A 135 -0.66 20.55 0.80
N TRP A 136 -1.88 20.02 0.85
CA TRP A 136 -2.35 19.22 1.96
C TRP A 136 -3.13 18.03 1.44
N TYR A 137 -3.15 16.96 2.21
CA TYR A 137 -3.71 15.66 1.85
C TYR A 137 -4.57 15.15 3.00
N PRO A 138 -5.78 14.63 2.74
CA PRO A 138 -6.63 14.13 3.79
C PRO A 138 -6.10 12.80 4.34
N VAL A 139 -6.28 12.60 5.63
CA VAL A 139 -6.18 11.30 6.31
C VAL A 139 -7.58 10.96 6.77
N SER A 140 -8.11 9.81 6.37
CA SER A 140 -9.44 9.37 6.81
C SER A 140 -9.46 7.86 6.97
N ASN A 141 -10.07 7.40 8.06
CA ASN A 141 -10.04 6.00 8.48
C ASN A 141 -8.60 5.44 8.48
N PHE A 142 -7.67 6.19 9.07
CA PHE A 142 -6.24 5.86 9.18
C PHE A 142 -5.42 5.91 7.88
N VAL A 143 -6.07 6.11 6.73
CA VAL A 143 -5.42 6.09 5.41
C VAL A 143 -5.16 7.51 4.91
N PRO A 144 -3.89 7.91 4.66
CA PRO A 144 -3.57 9.14 3.93
C PRO A 144 -3.82 8.97 2.42
N GLU A 145 -4.47 9.97 1.80
CA GLU A 145 -4.76 10.01 0.37
C GLU A 145 -3.88 11.07 -0.31
N LEU A 146 -2.75 10.61 -0.86
CA LEU A 146 -1.61 11.40 -1.36
C LEU A 146 -1.61 11.47 -2.90
N LEU A 147 -2.77 11.66 -3.52
CA LEU A 147 -2.89 11.70 -4.98
C LEU A 147 -2.30 13.00 -5.57
N PRO A 148 -1.69 12.94 -6.77
CA PRO A 148 -1.37 14.11 -7.58
C PRO A 148 -2.58 15.00 -7.86
N ASP A 149 -2.36 16.31 -8.02
CA ASP A 149 -3.43 17.32 -8.14
C ASP A 149 -4.46 17.04 -9.25
N HIS A 150 -4.05 16.41 -10.35
CA HIS A 150 -4.92 16.09 -11.49
C HIS A 150 -5.78 14.82 -11.26
N LEU A 151 -5.47 14.01 -10.24
CA LEU A 151 -6.25 12.83 -9.84
C LEU A 151 -7.15 13.09 -8.62
N ARG A 152 -7.03 14.27 -8.00
CA ARG A 152 -7.83 14.63 -6.83
C ARG A 152 -9.23 15.11 -7.19
N ASP A 153 -10.21 14.67 -6.41
CA ASP A 153 -11.52 15.29 -6.33
C ASP A 153 -11.47 16.50 -5.38
N TRP A 154 -11.26 17.68 -5.97
CA TRP A 154 -11.19 18.93 -5.22
C TRP A 154 -12.50 19.32 -4.54
N GLU A 155 -13.66 18.81 -4.97
CA GLU A 155 -14.94 19.10 -4.32
C GLU A 155 -15.10 18.27 -3.04
N LYS A 156 -14.76 16.97 -3.12
CA LYS A 156 -14.62 16.08 -1.95
C LYS A 156 -13.61 16.65 -0.96
N ASP A 157 -12.45 17.13 -1.43
CA ASP A 157 -11.43 17.76 -0.59
C ASP A 157 -11.94 19.00 0.16
N VAL A 158 -12.62 19.91 -0.53
CA VAL A 158 -13.19 21.11 0.14
C VAL A 158 -14.21 20.73 1.20
N LYS A 159 -15.06 19.73 0.90
CA LYS A 159 -16.04 19.23 1.86
C LYS A 159 -15.34 18.65 3.09
N PHE A 160 -14.34 17.80 2.89
CA PHE A 160 -13.54 17.21 3.97
C PHE A 160 -12.84 18.28 4.83
N LEU A 161 -12.20 19.28 4.21
CA LEU A 161 -11.55 20.38 4.92
C LEU A 161 -12.54 21.19 5.77
N SER A 162 -13.79 21.33 5.32
CA SER A 162 -14.82 22.12 6.02
C SER A 162 -15.20 21.53 7.39
N GLU A 163 -15.01 20.23 7.58
CA GLU A 163 -15.22 19.51 8.84
C GLU A 163 -14.28 20.00 9.95
N PHE A 164 -13.12 20.58 9.59
CA PHE A 164 -12.14 21.15 10.51
C PHE A 164 -12.22 22.68 10.65
N SER A 165 -13.28 23.30 10.13
CA SER A 165 -13.39 24.77 10.12
C SER A 165 -13.47 25.40 11.51
N GLU A 166 -14.00 24.67 12.50
CA GLU A 166 -14.10 25.10 13.90
C GLU A 166 -12.84 24.81 14.72
N SER A 167 -12.15 23.70 14.43
CA SER A 167 -10.94 23.28 15.16
C SER A 167 -9.67 24.00 14.67
N LEU A 168 -9.67 24.50 13.43
CA LEU A 168 -8.51 25.18 12.85
C LEU A 168 -8.46 26.69 13.17
N PRO A 169 -7.26 27.26 13.39
CA PRO A 169 -7.10 28.71 13.44
C PRO A 169 -7.63 29.38 12.16
N LYS A 170 -8.51 30.39 12.30
CA LYS A 170 -9.20 31.06 11.16
C LYS A 170 -8.26 31.48 10.02
N LYS A 171 -7.04 31.94 10.35
CA LYS A 171 -6.03 32.35 9.36
C LYS A 171 -5.46 31.16 8.58
N LEU A 172 -5.26 30.01 9.25
CA LEU A 172 -4.80 28.77 8.64
C LEU A 172 -5.88 28.18 7.75
N TYR A 173 -7.11 28.04 8.25
CA TYR A 173 -8.25 27.54 7.46
C TYR A 173 -8.46 28.34 6.16
N LYS A 174 -8.53 29.67 6.25
CA LYS A 174 -8.65 30.55 5.07
C LYS A 174 -7.52 30.34 4.06
N LYS A 175 -6.30 30.04 4.54
CA LYS A 175 -5.15 29.80 3.67
C LYS A 175 -5.22 28.44 3.00
N LEU A 176 -5.58 27.37 3.72
CA LEU A 176 -5.81 26.03 3.16
C LEU A 176 -6.91 26.07 2.07
N VAL A 177 -8.03 26.74 2.33
CA VAL A 177 -9.11 26.92 1.33
C VAL A 177 -8.64 27.70 0.10
N LYS A 178 -7.81 28.74 0.29
CA LYS A 178 -7.25 29.50 -0.84
C LYS A 178 -6.32 28.64 -1.70
N ILE A 179 -5.52 27.79 -1.05
CA ILE A 179 -4.58 26.88 -1.71
C ILE A 179 -5.32 25.89 -2.62
N VAL A 180 -6.39 25.27 -2.12
CA VAL A 180 -7.26 24.37 -2.91
C VAL A 180 -7.74 25.03 -4.20
N LYS A 181 -8.23 26.28 -4.10
CA LYS A 181 -8.73 27.02 -5.27
C LYS A 181 -7.63 27.34 -6.28
N SER A 182 -6.37 27.44 -5.86
CA SER A 182 -5.23 27.63 -6.75
C SER A 182 -4.92 26.35 -7.50
N PHE A 183 -4.72 25.25 -6.76
CA PHE A 183 -4.31 23.97 -7.35
C PHE A 183 -5.40 23.36 -8.23
N ARG A 184 -6.69 23.50 -7.90
CA ARG A 184 -7.80 23.09 -8.79
C ARG A 184 -7.73 23.74 -10.18
N ARG A 185 -7.19 24.97 -10.29
CA ARG A 185 -7.03 25.63 -11.60
C ARG A 185 -5.79 25.18 -12.35
N GLU A 186 -4.75 24.81 -11.63
CA GLU A 186 -3.50 24.29 -12.19
C GLU A 186 -3.66 22.84 -12.64
N SER A 187 -4.36 22.01 -11.87
CA SER A 187 -4.67 20.63 -12.19
C SER A 187 -5.42 20.49 -13.52
N ASN A 188 -6.36 21.40 -13.79
CA ASN A 188 -7.11 21.43 -15.06
C ASN A 188 -6.25 21.75 -16.29
N LYS A 189 -4.99 22.14 -16.11
CA LYS A 189 -4.03 22.39 -17.19
C LYS A 189 -3.06 21.24 -17.42
N ILE A 190 -3.01 20.27 -16.50
CA ILE A 190 -2.15 19.10 -16.63
C ILE A 190 -2.80 18.18 -17.68
N ILE A 191 -2.03 17.86 -18.72
CA ILE A 191 -2.40 16.84 -19.70
C ILE A 191 -1.61 15.60 -19.31
N ASP A 192 -2.30 14.58 -18.83
CA ASP A 192 -1.75 13.25 -18.59
C ASP A 192 -2.56 12.28 -19.46
N GLU A 193 -1.92 11.74 -20.50
CA GLU A 193 -2.55 10.83 -21.47
C GLU A 193 -3.04 9.53 -20.80
N ALA A 194 -2.45 9.17 -19.66
CA ALA A 194 -2.82 8.00 -18.87
C ALA A 194 -3.90 8.28 -17.81
N GLN A 195 -4.29 9.55 -17.64
CA GLN A 195 -5.19 9.98 -16.57
C GLN A 195 -6.56 9.28 -16.62
N ASP A 196 -7.03 8.93 -17.81
CA ASP A 196 -8.34 8.29 -17.98
C ASP A 196 -8.37 6.88 -17.38
N TYR A 197 -7.31 6.09 -17.57
CA TYR A 197 -7.17 4.76 -16.94
C TYR A 197 -7.11 4.87 -15.42
N LYS A 198 -6.31 5.82 -14.90
CA LYS A 198 -6.18 6.04 -13.45
C LYS A 198 -7.49 6.54 -12.82
N LYS A 199 -8.20 7.45 -13.49
CA LYS A 199 -9.52 7.89 -13.02
C LYS A 199 -10.54 6.77 -13.09
N ALA A 200 -10.43 5.88 -14.09
CA ALA A 200 -11.30 4.73 -14.21
C ALA A 200 -11.16 3.79 -13.02
N GLU A 201 -9.91 3.48 -12.63
CA GLU A 201 -9.57 2.74 -11.40
C GLU A 201 -10.15 3.43 -10.15
N ILE A 202 -9.85 4.71 -9.95
CA ILE A 202 -10.31 5.48 -8.77
C ILE A 202 -11.84 5.50 -8.64
N SER A 203 -12.54 5.59 -9.77
CA SER A 203 -14.02 5.69 -9.84
C SER A 203 -14.71 4.37 -10.12
N ILE A 204 -14.02 3.23 -9.96
CA ILE A 204 -14.55 1.91 -10.33
C ILE A 204 -15.91 1.63 -9.68
N LYS A 205 -16.08 1.99 -8.41
CA LYS A 205 -17.35 1.88 -7.67
C LYS A 205 -18.54 2.59 -8.32
N ASP A 206 -18.29 3.67 -9.07
CA ASP A 206 -19.33 4.48 -9.70
C ASP A 206 -19.76 3.87 -11.05
N LYS A 207 -18.98 2.92 -11.57
CA LYS A 207 -19.19 2.24 -12.86
C LYS A 207 -19.75 0.82 -12.71
N ILE A 208 -19.63 0.26 -11.51
CA ILE A 208 -20.14 -1.07 -11.19
C ILE A 208 -21.66 -0.99 -11.01
N THR A 209 -22.36 -1.87 -11.72
CA THR A 209 -23.81 -2.03 -11.62
C THR A 209 -24.22 -3.32 -10.89
N ASP A 210 -23.25 -4.20 -10.64
CA ASP A 210 -23.44 -5.50 -10.02
C ASP A 210 -23.03 -5.41 -8.55
N GLU A 211 -23.93 -5.75 -7.63
CA GLU A 211 -23.68 -5.68 -6.20
C GLU A 211 -22.61 -6.71 -5.77
N ASP A 212 -22.49 -7.83 -6.49
CA ASP A 212 -21.58 -8.94 -6.16
C ASP A 212 -20.15 -8.68 -6.67
N PHE A 213 -19.91 -7.63 -7.47
CA PHE A 213 -18.57 -7.35 -8.04
C PHE A 213 -17.47 -7.28 -6.97
N PHE A 214 -17.78 -6.73 -5.80
CA PHE A 214 -16.82 -6.59 -4.70
C PHE A 214 -16.83 -7.78 -3.73
N GLU A 215 -17.77 -8.71 -3.84
CA GLU A 215 -17.87 -9.89 -2.96
C GLU A 215 -16.56 -10.69 -2.92
N PRO A 216 -15.93 -11.03 -4.07
CA PRO A 216 -14.55 -11.54 -4.13
C PRO A 216 -13.53 -10.75 -3.32
N GLY A 217 -13.69 -9.43 -3.24
CA GLY A 217 -12.79 -8.54 -2.52
C GLY A 217 -12.89 -8.66 -1.00
N TYR A 218 -14.11 -8.80 -0.48
CA TYR A 218 -14.33 -8.98 0.96
C TYR A 218 -13.76 -10.31 1.47
N SER A 219 -13.71 -11.33 0.62
CA SER A 219 -13.25 -12.67 0.96
C SER A 219 -11.81 -12.96 0.46
N SER A 220 -11.25 -12.10 -0.39
CA SER A 220 -9.90 -12.23 -0.96
C SER A 220 -8.82 -12.58 0.08
N PRO A 221 -7.96 -13.58 -0.20
CA PRO A 221 -7.83 -14.30 -1.48
C PRO A 221 -8.83 -15.47 -1.66
N PHE A 222 -9.76 -15.67 -0.73
CA PHE A 222 -10.69 -16.80 -0.72
C PHE A 222 -11.98 -16.49 -1.47
N ASN A 223 -12.10 -16.97 -2.69
CA ASN A 223 -13.29 -16.85 -3.51
C ASN A 223 -14.10 -18.14 -3.38
N GLU A 224 -15.16 -18.12 -2.57
CA GLU A 224 -15.91 -19.34 -2.19
C GLU A 224 -16.49 -20.08 -3.42
N ASP A 225 -16.93 -19.33 -4.42
CA ASP A 225 -17.48 -19.87 -5.67
C ASP A 225 -16.41 -20.23 -6.72
N ASP A 226 -15.14 -19.87 -6.49
CA ASP A 226 -14.02 -20.19 -7.37
C ASP A 226 -12.78 -20.67 -6.59
N PRO A 227 -12.79 -21.94 -6.13
CA PRO A 227 -11.66 -22.53 -5.41
C PRO A 227 -10.42 -22.70 -6.29
N GLU A 228 -10.53 -22.76 -7.61
CA GLU A 228 -9.38 -22.86 -8.51
C GLU A 228 -8.65 -21.52 -8.63
N PHE A 229 -9.40 -20.41 -8.78
CA PHE A 229 -8.85 -19.07 -8.74
C PHE A 229 -8.17 -18.77 -7.39
N THR A 230 -8.82 -19.12 -6.28
CA THR A 230 -8.23 -19.03 -4.93
C THR A 230 -6.91 -19.78 -4.82
N GLN A 231 -6.88 -21.04 -5.27
CA GLN A 231 -5.65 -21.85 -5.29
C GLN A 231 -4.57 -21.20 -6.16
N ASN A 232 -4.93 -20.64 -7.30
CA ASN A 232 -3.99 -19.95 -8.18
C ASN A 232 -3.41 -18.70 -7.54
N LEU A 233 -4.22 -17.90 -6.83
CA LEU A 233 -3.73 -16.73 -6.09
C LEU A 233 -2.73 -17.12 -5.01
N ILE A 234 -3.13 -18.06 -4.14
CA ILE A 234 -2.27 -18.52 -3.03
C ILE A 234 -0.99 -19.17 -3.56
N LYS A 235 -1.09 -20.01 -4.59
CA LYS A 235 0.06 -20.66 -5.22
C LYS A 235 1.02 -19.60 -5.77
N ARG A 236 0.56 -18.63 -6.57
CA ARG A 236 1.42 -17.56 -7.11
C ARG A 236 2.09 -16.77 -5.99
N PHE A 237 1.33 -16.36 -4.97
CA PHE A 237 1.88 -15.65 -3.81
C PHE A 237 2.95 -16.47 -3.08
N SER A 238 2.71 -17.77 -2.88
CA SER A 238 3.68 -18.68 -2.24
C SER A 238 4.98 -18.85 -3.03
N LEU A 239 4.96 -18.62 -4.35
CA LEU A 239 6.13 -18.72 -5.22
C LEU A 239 6.92 -17.43 -5.30
N VAL A 240 6.26 -16.26 -5.30
CA VAL A 240 6.94 -14.97 -5.34
C VAL A 240 7.49 -14.56 -3.97
N LEU A 241 6.81 -14.93 -2.88
CA LEU A 241 7.19 -14.51 -1.53
C LEU A 241 8.65 -14.87 -1.16
N PRO A 242 9.18 -16.08 -1.41
CA PRO A 242 10.58 -16.39 -1.14
C PRO A 242 11.57 -15.57 -1.98
N LEU A 243 11.16 -15.13 -3.17
CA LEU A 243 11.99 -14.32 -4.06
C LEU A 243 12.11 -12.87 -3.61
N LEU A 244 11.26 -12.43 -2.67
CA LEU A 244 11.41 -11.13 -2.02
C LEU A 244 12.61 -11.08 -1.07
N GLU A 245 13.18 -12.22 -0.70
CA GLU A 245 14.35 -12.35 0.20
C GLU A 245 14.20 -11.60 1.54
N LEU A 246 12.96 -11.41 1.98
CA LEU A 246 12.63 -10.66 3.18
C LEU A 246 13.13 -11.37 4.45
N LYS A 247 13.70 -10.57 5.35
CA LYS A 247 14.06 -10.95 6.71
C LYS A 247 13.06 -10.33 7.69
N GLU A 248 13.06 -10.84 8.92
CA GLU A 248 12.19 -10.34 10.00
C GLU A 248 12.29 -8.81 10.12
N HIS A 249 11.13 -8.15 10.22
CA HIS A 249 10.99 -6.68 10.34
C HIS A 249 11.50 -5.85 9.14
N GLN A 250 11.81 -6.45 8.00
CA GLN A 250 12.12 -5.67 6.79
C GLN A 250 10.87 -5.04 6.17
N THR A 251 11.07 -3.86 5.57
CA THR A 251 10.01 -3.06 5.00
C THR A 251 9.76 -3.46 3.55
N VAL A 252 8.52 -3.86 3.24
CA VAL A 252 8.09 -4.23 1.89
C VAL A 252 6.97 -3.30 1.42
N LEU A 253 7.08 -2.77 0.20
CA LEU A 253 5.95 -2.07 -0.43
C LEU A 253 5.14 -3.07 -1.25
N ASP A 254 3.85 -3.16 -0.96
CA ASP A 254 2.87 -3.93 -1.73
C ASP A 254 2.12 -2.98 -2.66
N VAL A 255 2.46 -3.05 -3.96
CA VAL A 255 2.02 -2.12 -4.99
C VAL A 255 0.74 -2.59 -5.65
N GLY A 256 -0.24 -1.70 -5.75
CA GLY A 256 -1.58 -2.04 -6.22
C GLY A 256 -2.19 -3.08 -5.27
N SER A 257 -2.15 -2.78 -3.97
CA SER A 257 -2.50 -3.74 -2.93
C SER A 257 -3.97 -4.18 -3.01
N GLY A 258 -4.82 -3.48 -3.76
CA GLY A 258 -6.24 -3.75 -3.90
C GLY A 258 -6.91 -3.88 -2.53
N TYR A 259 -7.57 -5.01 -2.30
CA TYR A 259 -8.19 -5.37 -1.03
C TYR A 259 -7.19 -5.69 0.10
N SER A 260 -5.90 -5.40 -0.10
CA SER A 260 -4.80 -5.46 0.87
C SER A 260 -4.57 -6.84 1.50
N TRP A 261 -4.96 -7.93 0.83
CA TRP A 261 -4.83 -9.28 1.39
C TRP A 261 -3.38 -9.77 1.42
N THR A 262 -2.58 -9.44 0.40
CA THR A 262 -1.12 -9.65 0.39
C THR A 262 -0.45 -8.84 1.49
N THR A 263 -0.82 -7.56 1.63
CA THR A 263 -0.35 -6.68 2.70
C THR A 263 -0.66 -7.26 4.09
N GLU A 264 -1.89 -7.73 4.29
CA GLU A 264 -2.33 -8.38 5.53
C GLU A 264 -1.49 -9.61 5.86
N TRP A 265 -1.26 -10.48 4.86
CA TRP A 265 -0.52 -11.72 5.05
C TRP A 265 0.95 -11.47 5.31
N LEU A 266 1.57 -10.50 4.63
CA LEU A 266 2.94 -10.06 4.91
C LEU A 266 3.08 -9.57 6.37
N LEU A 267 2.12 -8.80 6.87
CA LEU A 267 2.11 -8.33 8.25
C LEU A 267 1.99 -9.51 9.24
N LYS A 268 1.06 -10.44 8.96
CA LYS A 268 0.87 -11.65 9.78
C LYS A 268 2.09 -12.57 9.81
N MET A 269 2.97 -12.48 8.80
CA MET A 269 4.24 -13.20 8.73
C MET A 269 5.40 -12.52 9.49
N GLY A 270 5.20 -11.30 10.02
CA GLY A 270 6.20 -10.57 10.81
C GLY A 270 7.06 -9.59 10.01
N PHE A 271 6.67 -9.25 8.79
CA PHE A 271 7.27 -8.18 8.00
C PHE A 271 6.63 -6.82 8.31
N GLU A 272 7.20 -5.73 7.77
CA GLU A 272 6.64 -4.37 7.87
C GLU A 272 6.08 -3.92 6.51
N PRO A 273 4.90 -4.39 6.09
CA PRO A 273 4.35 -4.04 4.78
C PRO A 273 3.73 -2.64 4.75
N ILE A 274 3.87 -1.99 3.60
CA ILE A 274 3.15 -0.77 3.22
C ILE A 274 2.32 -1.11 1.98
N GLY A 275 0.99 -1.16 2.11
CA GLY A 275 0.08 -1.29 0.98
C GLY A 275 -0.16 0.05 0.31
N VAL A 276 0.01 0.12 -1.00
CA VAL A 276 -0.33 1.30 -1.81
C VAL A 276 -1.31 0.91 -2.91
N ASP A 277 -2.40 1.65 -3.02
CA ASP A 277 -3.35 1.52 -4.11
C ASP A 277 -3.85 2.91 -4.55
N ILE A 278 -4.23 3.05 -5.81
CA ILE A 278 -4.79 4.31 -6.30
C ILE A 278 -6.28 4.44 -5.95
N CYS A 279 -6.97 3.32 -5.79
CA CYS A 279 -8.39 3.23 -5.54
C CYS A 279 -8.68 3.09 -4.04
N ARG A 280 -9.22 4.16 -3.48
CA ARG A 280 -9.63 4.21 -2.07
C ARG A 280 -10.63 3.11 -1.68
N THR A 281 -11.54 2.75 -2.58
CA THR A 281 -12.59 1.76 -2.28
C THR A 281 -12.02 0.39 -1.97
N TYR A 282 -11.00 -0.06 -2.70
CA TYR A 282 -10.38 -1.36 -2.44
C TYR A 282 -9.73 -1.43 -1.06
N ILE A 283 -9.02 -0.37 -0.68
CA ILE A 283 -8.41 -0.25 0.65
C ILE A 283 -9.48 -0.24 1.75
N ASP A 284 -10.58 0.50 1.60
CA ASP A 284 -11.64 0.54 2.61
C ASP A 284 -12.28 -0.86 2.82
N ILE A 285 -12.52 -1.62 1.75
CA ILE A 285 -12.98 -3.02 1.82
C ILE A 285 -11.96 -3.90 2.54
N GLY A 286 -10.68 -3.75 2.21
CA GLY A 286 -9.60 -4.46 2.87
C GLY A 286 -9.54 -4.19 4.37
N ILE A 287 -9.70 -2.91 4.78
CA ILE A 287 -9.75 -2.51 6.20
C ILE A 287 -10.94 -3.16 6.91
N GLU A 288 -12.12 -3.16 6.28
CA GLU A 288 -13.31 -3.80 6.84
C GLU A 288 -13.07 -5.31 7.07
N ARG A 289 -12.48 -6.02 6.09
CA ARG A 289 -12.11 -7.43 6.23
C ARG A 289 -11.08 -7.66 7.34
N MET A 290 -10.04 -6.82 7.40
CA MET A 290 -8.91 -6.97 8.32
C MET A 290 -9.26 -6.68 9.78
N GLY A 291 -10.29 -5.86 10.04
CA GLY A 291 -10.71 -5.48 11.37
C GLY A 291 -9.61 -4.74 12.15
N ASP A 292 -9.17 -5.32 13.27
CA ASP A 292 -8.16 -4.71 14.14
C ASP A 292 -6.72 -4.84 13.62
N ILE A 293 -6.50 -5.57 12.52
CA ILE A 293 -5.19 -5.64 11.87
C ILE A 293 -4.98 -4.36 11.08
N ARG A 294 -3.85 -3.68 11.33
CA ARG A 294 -3.62 -2.33 10.80
C ARG A 294 -2.30 -2.18 10.06
N PRO A 295 -2.09 -2.81 8.89
CA PRO A 295 -0.90 -2.51 8.10
C PRO A 295 -0.86 -1.03 7.73
N HIS A 296 0.33 -0.54 7.35
CA HIS A 296 0.43 0.78 6.76
C HIS A 296 -0.21 0.77 5.38
N LEU A 297 -1.30 1.52 5.19
CA LEU A 297 -2.00 1.65 3.92
C LEU A 297 -1.98 3.10 3.48
N ILE A 298 -1.74 3.36 2.19
CA ILE A 298 -1.79 4.71 1.61
C ILE A 298 -2.54 4.67 0.28
N VAL A 299 -3.35 5.70 0.01
CA VAL A 299 -3.87 5.93 -1.34
C VAL A 299 -2.89 6.81 -2.09
N ALA A 300 -2.28 6.31 -3.16
CA ALA A 300 -1.32 7.08 -3.96
C ALA A 300 -1.18 6.54 -5.40
N ASP A 301 -0.64 7.39 -6.28
CA ASP A 301 -0.23 6.99 -7.63
C ASP A 301 1.22 6.49 -7.59
N VAL A 302 1.47 5.27 -8.04
CA VAL A 302 2.83 4.69 -8.06
C VAL A 302 3.74 5.33 -9.10
N GLU A 303 3.18 6.00 -10.11
CA GLU A 303 3.94 6.82 -11.05
C GLU A 303 4.41 8.15 -10.44
N ASN A 304 3.90 8.52 -9.26
CA ASN A 304 4.34 9.63 -8.42
C ASN A 304 4.40 9.19 -6.95
N LEU A 305 5.07 8.07 -6.70
CA LEU A 305 5.07 7.37 -5.42
C LEU A 305 5.58 8.27 -4.26
N PRO A 306 4.72 8.63 -3.29
CA PRO A 306 5.08 9.55 -2.20
C PRO A 306 5.81 8.85 -1.06
N ILE A 307 6.67 7.88 -1.38
CA ILE A 307 7.49 7.11 -0.45
C ILE A 307 8.93 7.63 -0.51
N LYS A 308 9.57 7.82 0.65
CA LYS A 308 10.92 8.34 0.79
C LYS A 308 11.96 7.49 0.07
N ASP A 309 13.04 8.16 -0.34
CA ASP A 309 14.20 7.53 -0.94
C ASP A 309 14.83 6.53 0.03
N THR A 310 15.36 5.42 -0.49
CA THR A 310 16.17 4.47 0.31
C THR A 310 15.45 4.03 1.59
N CYS A 311 14.13 3.81 1.55
CA CYS A 311 13.30 3.48 2.72
C CYS A 311 12.63 2.08 2.69
N LEU A 312 12.74 1.36 1.56
CA LEU A 312 12.24 0.00 1.36
C LEU A 312 13.38 -1.03 1.24
N ASP A 313 13.14 -2.25 1.70
CA ASP A 313 14.01 -3.42 1.49
C ASP A 313 13.59 -4.20 0.24
N SER A 314 12.29 -4.33 0.00
CA SER A 314 11.74 -4.93 -1.22
C SER A 314 10.44 -4.27 -1.67
N ILE A 315 10.05 -4.55 -2.92
CA ILE A 315 8.79 -4.14 -3.52
C ILE A 315 8.13 -5.38 -4.14
N LEU A 316 6.84 -5.57 -3.88
CA LEU A 316 6.00 -6.59 -4.50
C LEU A 316 5.00 -5.89 -5.41
N CYS A 317 4.96 -6.26 -6.69
CA CYS A 317 3.80 -6.04 -7.55
C CYS A 317 3.16 -7.40 -7.82
N TYR A 318 1.98 -7.61 -7.25
CA TYR A 318 1.24 -8.86 -7.39
C TYR A 318 -0.03 -8.57 -8.18
N ASP A 319 -0.06 -9.01 -9.45
CA ASP A 319 -1.20 -8.81 -10.34
C ASP A 319 -1.64 -7.35 -10.44
N SER A 320 -0.66 -6.42 -10.51
CA SER A 320 -0.95 -4.99 -10.39
C SER A 320 -0.18 -4.11 -11.36
N PHE A 321 1.04 -4.48 -11.73
CA PHE A 321 1.90 -3.64 -12.58
C PHE A 321 1.36 -3.55 -14.02
N HIS A 322 0.59 -4.55 -14.48
CA HIS A 322 -0.09 -4.51 -15.77
C HIS A 322 -1.20 -3.45 -15.87
N HIS A 323 -1.69 -2.92 -14.75
CA HIS A 323 -2.62 -1.78 -14.72
C HIS A 323 -1.92 -0.42 -14.79
N VAL A 324 -0.60 -0.36 -14.57
CA VAL A 324 0.17 0.90 -14.54
C VAL A 324 0.43 1.40 -15.97
N PRO A 325 -0.04 2.60 -16.35
CA PRO A 325 0.21 3.14 -17.69
C PRO A 325 1.67 3.53 -17.95
N ASN A 326 2.30 4.31 -17.08
CA ASN A 326 3.69 4.75 -17.19
C ASN A 326 4.61 3.93 -16.28
N ARG A 327 4.89 2.70 -16.73
CA ARG A 327 5.75 1.73 -16.02
C ARG A 327 7.19 2.19 -15.85
N GLU A 328 7.71 2.98 -16.78
CA GLU A 328 9.04 3.60 -16.66
C GLU A 328 9.11 4.54 -15.47
N SER A 329 8.11 5.43 -15.32
CA SER A 329 8.02 6.32 -14.16
C SER A 329 7.89 5.52 -12.86
N ALA A 330 7.04 4.49 -12.83
CA ALA A 330 6.87 3.64 -11.66
C ALA A 330 8.20 2.93 -11.27
N MET A 331 8.91 2.34 -12.25
CA MET A 331 10.23 1.71 -12.00
C MET A 331 11.27 2.71 -11.50
N ALA A 332 11.28 3.95 -11.99
CA ALA A 332 12.16 5.00 -11.48
C ALA A 332 11.85 5.36 -10.01
N HIS A 333 10.57 5.39 -9.63
CA HIS A 333 10.16 5.60 -8.25
C HIS A 333 10.49 4.40 -7.35
N PHE A 334 10.36 3.18 -7.86
CA PHE A 334 10.76 1.96 -7.17
C PHE A 334 12.27 1.95 -6.90
N PHE A 335 13.08 2.25 -7.93
CA PHE A 335 14.54 2.37 -7.82
C PHE A 335 14.95 3.37 -6.74
N ARG A 336 14.34 4.56 -6.76
CA ARG A 336 14.59 5.63 -5.78
C ARG A 336 14.26 5.20 -4.35
N ALA A 337 13.12 4.52 -4.15
CA ALA A 337 12.63 4.14 -2.84
C ALA A 337 13.38 2.93 -2.23
N LEU A 338 13.96 2.06 -3.05
CA LEU A 338 14.72 0.89 -2.61
C LEU A 338 16.08 1.24 -1.99
N ARG A 339 16.44 0.50 -0.94
CA ARG A 339 17.82 0.36 -0.46
C ARG A 339 18.71 -0.24 -1.53
N GLU A 340 20.01 -0.01 -1.37
CA GLU A 340 21.04 -0.82 -2.02
C GLU A 340 20.78 -2.31 -1.78
N ASP A 341 21.01 -3.12 -2.82
CA ASP A 341 20.69 -4.57 -2.89
C ASP A 341 19.21 -4.94 -2.73
N GLY A 342 18.32 -3.97 -2.51
CA GLY A 342 16.89 -4.16 -2.51
C GLY A 342 16.36 -4.58 -3.88
N LEU A 343 15.19 -5.20 -3.90
CA LEU A 343 14.64 -5.79 -5.13
C LEU A 343 13.16 -5.45 -5.34
N VAL A 344 12.75 -5.56 -6.61
CA VAL A 344 11.37 -5.59 -7.05
C VAL A 344 11.05 -7.03 -7.48
N ALA A 345 9.98 -7.60 -6.96
CA ALA A 345 9.40 -8.84 -7.47
C ALA A 345 8.06 -8.54 -8.14
N LEU A 346 7.90 -8.97 -9.38
CA LEU A 346 6.69 -8.80 -10.19
C LEU A 346 6.07 -10.17 -10.45
N ALA A 347 4.79 -10.35 -10.17
CA ALA A 347 4.02 -11.53 -10.55
C ALA A 347 2.87 -11.09 -11.45
N GLU A 348 3.08 -11.14 -12.76
CA GLU A 348 2.28 -10.41 -13.73
C GLU A 348 1.83 -11.28 -14.90
N PRO A 349 0.70 -10.97 -15.55
CA PRO A 349 0.28 -11.68 -16.74
C PRO A 349 1.15 -11.35 -17.96
N GLY A 350 1.31 -12.30 -18.88
CA GLY A 350 2.07 -12.13 -20.12
C GLY A 350 1.29 -11.34 -21.19
N LYS A 351 1.92 -11.06 -22.34
CA LYS A 351 1.33 -10.25 -23.44
C LYS A 351 0.01 -10.79 -24.00
N GLU A 352 -0.26 -12.08 -23.86
CA GLU A 352 -1.55 -12.67 -24.29
C GLU A 352 -2.75 -12.09 -23.49
N HIS A 353 -2.50 -11.51 -22.32
CA HIS A 353 -3.52 -10.93 -21.43
C HIS A 353 -4.26 -9.74 -22.01
N GLU A 354 -3.56 -8.82 -22.68
CA GLU A 354 -4.21 -7.62 -23.27
C GLU A 354 -5.14 -7.98 -24.45
N GLN A 355 -5.01 -9.19 -24.98
CA GLN A 355 -5.80 -9.74 -26.09
C GLN A 355 -6.85 -10.73 -25.60
N ALA A 356 -6.86 -11.08 -24.31
CA ALA A 356 -7.87 -11.95 -23.74
C ALA A 356 -9.23 -11.25 -23.78
N GLN A 357 -10.28 -12.01 -24.12
CA GLN A 357 -11.63 -11.47 -24.28
C GLN A 357 -12.11 -10.74 -23.01
N VAL A 358 -11.84 -11.32 -21.84
CA VAL A 358 -12.19 -10.72 -20.54
C VAL A 358 -11.49 -9.38 -20.35
N SER A 359 -10.20 -9.28 -20.67
CA SER A 359 -9.42 -8.04 -20.54
C SER A 359 -9.91 -6.95 -21.51
N MET A 360 -10.25 -7.32 -22.75
CA MET A 360 -10.84 -6.38 -23.71
C MET A 360 -12.20 -5.85 -23.23
N GLU A 361 -13.04 -6.72 -22.64
CA GLU A 361 -14.32 -6.34 -22.06
C GLU A 361 -14.15 -5.42 -20.85
N VAL A 362 -13.16 -5.67 -19.99
CA VAL A 362 -12.83 -4.80 -18.85
C VAL A 362 -12.37 -3.43 -19.34
N MET A 363 -11.46 -3.39 -20.32
CA MET A 363 -11.00 -2.15 -20.95
C MET A 363 -12.15 -1.37 -21.58
N GLU A 364 -13.04 -2.03 -22.33
CA GLU A 364 -14.19 -1.38 -22.99
C GLU A 364 -15.23 -0.88 -21.98
N LYS A 365 -15.59 -1.73 -21.00
CA LYS A 365 -16.68 -1.45 -20.06
C LYS A 365 -16.28 -0.46 -18.98
N TYR A 366 -15.08 -0.61 -18.42
CA TYR A 366 -14.65 0.15 -17.26
C TYR A 366 -13.56 1.17 -17.58
N GLY A 367 -12.82 1.01 -18.67
CA GLY A 367 -11.70 1.89 -19.02
C GLY A 367 -10.47 1.67 -18.15
N ILE A 368 -10.38 0.53 -17.47
CA ILE A 368 -9.19 0.10 -16.70
C ILE A 368 -8.16 -0.47 -17.68
N LEU A 369 -6.88 -0.16 -17.47
CA LEU A 369 -5.82 -0.65 -18.36
C LEU A 369 -5.52 -2.13 -18.08
N GLU A 370 -5.45 -2.94 -19.14
CA GLU A 370 -5.05 -4.35 -19.07
C GLU A 370 -3.93 -4.60 -20.08
N LYS A 371 -2.67 -4.40 -19.68
CA LYS A 371 -1.53 -4.53 -20.59
C LYS A 371 -0.47 -5.49 -20.03
N GLY A 372 -0.36 -6.67 -20.64
CA GLY A 372 0.58 -7.72 -20.21
C GLY A 372 2.05 -7.30 -20.28
N ILE A 373 2.92 -8.13 -19.69
CA ILE A 373 4.35 -7.82 -19.47
C ILE A 373 5.23 -8.98 -19.92
N GLU A 374 6.25 -8.68 -20.72
CA GLU A 374 7.34 -9.60 -21.09
C GLU A 374 8.71 -9.10 -20.60
N THR A 375 9.70 -9.99 -20.64
CA THR A 375 11.08 -9.73 -20.23
C THR A 375 11.71 -8.52 -20.93
N GLU A 376 11.45 -8.34 -22.23
CA GLU A 376 11.97 -7.21 -23.00
C GLU A 376 11.41 -5.87 -22.52
N ASP A 377 10.15 -5.86 -22.07
CA ASP A 377 9.53 -4.64 -21.54
C ASP A 377 10.20 -4.25 -20.22
N ILE A 378 10.43 -5.23 -19.32
CA ILE A 378 11.13 -4.99 -18.05
C ILE A 378 12.56 -4.50 -18.27
N LYS A 379 13.28 -5.08 -19.24
CA LYS A 379 14.64 -4.61 -19.60
C LYS A 379 14.62 -3.15 -20.04
N ALA A 380 13.65 -2.74 -20.86
CA ALA A 380 13.51 -1.36 -21.30
C ALA A 380 13.25 -0.42 -20.10
N TYR A 381 12.36 -0.80 -19.18
CA TYR A 381 12.06 0.03 -18.00
C TYR A 381 13.25 0.17 -17.04
N CYS A 382 14.21 -0.76 -17.10
CA CYS A 382 15.42 -0.74 -16.28
C CYS A 382 16.62 -0.08 -16.97
N GLU A 383 16.57 0.21 -18.27
CA GLU A 383 17.75 0.59 -19.08
C GLU A 383 18.47 1.84 -18.56
N GLU A 384 17.70 2.85 -18.13
CA GLU A 384 18.22 4.13 -17.61
C GLU A 384 18.39 4.13 -16.08
N LEU A 385 18.17 2.99 -15.43
CA LEU A 385 18.23 2.83 -13.98
C LEU A 385 19.36 1.86 -13.63
N ASN A 386 20.01 2.04 -12.47
CA ASN A 386 21.09 1.15 -12.05
C ASN A 386 20.56 -0.18 -11.46
N PHE A 387 19.63 -0.82 -12.17
CA PHE A 387 19.16 -2.16 -11.85
C PHE A 387 20.06 -3.22 -12.50
N MET A 388 20.21 -4.37 -11.83
CA MET A 388 20.74 -5.58 -12.44
C MET A 388 19.79 -6.06 -13.56
N PRO A 389 20.30 -6.82 -14.55
CA PRO A 389 19.45 -7.44 -15.56
C PRO A 389 18.31 -8.24 -14.90
N PRO A 390 17.06 -8.11 -15.37
CA PRO A 390 15.93 -8.79 -14.76
C PRO A 390 16.03 -10.30 -14.93
N GLU A 391 15.72 -11.03 -13.85
CA GLU A 391 15.63 -12.49 -13.85
C GLU A 391 14.18 -12.93 -13.96
N GLN A 392 13.88 -13.88 -14.85
CA GLN A 392 12.55 -14.47 -14.99
C GLN A 392 12.55 -15.89 -14.42
N TYR A 393 11.57 -16.17 -13.56
CA TYR A 393 11.42 -17.45 -12.87
C TYR A 393 10.24 -18.23 -13.45
N PHE A 394 10.47 -19.53 -13.69
CA PHE A 394 9.45 -20.46 -14.17
C PHE A 394 9.28 -21.61 -13.19
N MET A 395 8.03 -21.91 -12.83
CA MET A 395 7.70 -23.04 -11.96
C MET A 395 7.18 -24.20 -12.80
N LEU A 396 7.97 -25.26 -12.96
CA LEU A 396 7.63 -26.35 -13.88
C LEU A 396 7.24 -27.63 -13.15
N LYS A 397 6.16 -28.28 -13.59
CA LYS A 397 5.84 -29.66 -13.22
C LYS A 397 6.53 -30.61 -14.21
N ILE A 398 7.57 -31.29 -13.74
CA ILE A 398 8.36 -32.21 -14.58
C ILE A 398 8.09 -33.65 -14.14
N HIS A 399 7.77 -34.53 -15.09
CA HIS A 399 7.61 -35.96 -14.81
C HIS A 399 8.95 -36.71 -14.96
N GLN A 400 9.15 -37.79 -14.20
CA GLN A 400 10.38 -38.61 -14.27
C GLN A 400 10.70 -39.11 -15.69
N ARG A 401 9.66 -39.47 -16.47
CA ARG A 401 9.77 -39.89 -17.88
C ARG A 401 10.35 -38.81 -18.82
N GLU A 402 10.52 -37.60 -18.31
CA GLU A 402 10.99 -36.42 -19.06
C GLU A 402 12.42 -36.04 -18.69
N GLN A 403 13.08 -36.87 -17.88
CA GLN A 403 14.49 -36.75 -17.58
C GLN A 403 15.32 -36.68 -18.88
N GLY A 404 16.22 -35.69 -18.96
CA GLY A 404 17.08 -35.47 -20.12
C GLY A 404 16.43 -34.69 -21.27
N LYS A 405 15.15 -34.29 -21.17
CA LYS A 405 14.54 -33.37 -22.15
C LYS A 405 15.15 -31.97 -22.04
N VAL A 406 15.26 -31.30 -23.18
CA VAL A 406 15.71 -29.90 -23.27
C VAL A 406 14.55 -28.96 -22.91
N LEU A 407 14.82 -27.98 -22.05
CA LEU A 407 13.87 -26.95 -21.62
C LEU A 407 13.69 -25.88 -22.70
N THR A 408 13.01 -26.24 -23.78
CA THR A 408 12.61 -25.27 -24.83
C THR A 408 11.52 -24.32 -24.31
N PRO A 409 11.32 -23.12 -24.92
CA PRO A 409 10.22 -22.23 -24.54
C PRO A 409 8.83 -22.89 -24.58
N LYS A 410 8.58 -23.74 -25.58
CA LYS A 410 7.34 -24.53 -25.68
C LYS A 410 7.20 -25.51 -24.51
N PHE A 411 8.30 -26.14 -24.10
CA PHE A 411 8.31 -27.04 -22.95
C PHE A 411 8.01 -26.27 -21.66
N ILE A 412 8.66 -25.12 -21.45
CA ILE A 412 8.40 -24.25 -20.29
C ILE A 412 6.92 -23.87 -20.24
N LYS A 413 6.36 -23.33 -21.33
CA LYS A 413 4.94 -22.94 -21.41
C LYS A 413 3.99 -24.11 -21.11
N SER A 414 4.24 -25.30 -21.66
CA SER A 414 3.35 -26.45 -21.46
C SER A 414 3.49 -27.16 -20.11
N HIS A 415 4.53 -26.85 -19.32
CA HIS A 415 4.77 -27.46 -18.00
C HIS A 415 4.68 -26.45 -16.86
N SER A 416 4.38 -25.18 -17.17
CA SER A 416 4.24 -24.15 -16.14
C SER A 416 3.09 -24.49 -15.19
N LEU A 417 3.37 -24.40 -13.90
CA LEU A 417 2.39 -24.57 -12.82
C LEU A 417 1.59 -23.30 -12.56
N VAL A 418 2.03 -22.16 -13.08
CA VAL A 418 1.37 -20.86 -12.96
C VAL A 418 1.28 -20.20 -14.34
N GLU A 419 0.15 -19.57 -14.60
CA GLU A 419 -0.09 -18.78 -15.82
C GLU A 419 0.30 -17.31 -15.56
N CYS A 420 1.49 -17.08 -15.00
CA CYS A 420 2.04 -15.76 -14.81
C CYS A 420 3.55 -15.75 -15.06
N ASN A 421 4.04 -14.57 -15.41
CA ASN A 421 5.45 -14.26 -15.44
C ASN A 421 5.89 -13.78 -14.05
N ILE A 422 6.95 -14.38 -13.51
CA ILE A 422 7.55 -13.94 -12.25
C ILE A 422 8.92 -13.34 -12.56
N PHE A 423 9.09 -12.06 -12.24
CA PHE A 423 10.36 -11.34 -12.44
C PHE A 423 10.95 -10.90 -11.11
N VAL A 424 12.27 -10.91 -11.02
CA VAL A 424 13.03 -10.30 -9.94
C VAL A 424 14.02 -9.31 -10.55
N ILE A 425 14.00 -8.07 -10.06
CA ILE A 425 14.87 -6.98 -10.50
C ILE A 425 15.57 -6.42 -9.27
N ARG A 426 16.90 -6.53 -9.21
CA ARG A 426 17.69 -6.08 -8.05
C ARG A 426 18.36 -4.75 -8.32
N LYS A 427 18.35 -3.85 -7.35
CA LYS A 427 19.11 -2.60 -7.40
C LYS A 427 20.60 -2.91 -7.24
N ASN A 428 21.46 -2.43 -8.14
CA ASN A 428 22.91 -2.54 -7.94
C ASN A 428 23.31 -1.68 -6.73
N SER A 429 24.16 -2.24 -5.86
CA SER A 429 24.93 -1.45 -4.91
C SER A 429 25.79 -0.43 -5.64
N GLU A 430 25.73 0.85 -5.24
CA GLU A 430 26.75 1.82 -5.64
C GLU A 430 28.14 1.29 -5.22
N GLU A 431 29.06 1.12 -6.19
CA GLU A 431 30.45 0.85 -5.87
C GLU A 431 30.94 2.01 -4.99
N LYS A 432 31.24 1.73 -3.71
CA LYS A 432 31.95 2.69 -2.88
C LYS A 432 33.25 2.99 -3.59
N GLU A 433 33.37 4.17 -4.20
CA GLU A 433 34.63 4.64 -4.78
C GLU A 433 35.73 4.40 -3.73
N GLY A 434 36.63 3.46 -4.06
CA GLY A 434 37.72 3.08 -3.21
C GLY A 434 38.58 4.30 -2.95
N GLY A 435 38.50 4.84 -1.73
CA GLY A 435 39.46 5.79 -1.22
C GLY A 435 40.84 5.12 -1.20
N ASN A 436 41.64 5.40 -2.23
CA ASN A 436 43.08 5.16 -2.24
C ASN A 436 43.81 6.23 -1.43
#